data_AF-A0A6L4YVE2-F1
#
_entry.id   AF-A0A6L4YVE2-F1
#
_cell.length_a   1.000
_cell.length_b   1.000
_cell.length_c   1.000
_cell.angle_alpha   90.00
_cell.angle_beta   90.00
_cell.angle_gamma   90.00
#
_symmetry.space_group_name_H-M   'P 1'
#
loop_
_entity.id
_entity.type
_entity.pdbx_description
1 polymer ?
#
loop_
_entity_poly.entity_id
_entity_poly.type
_entity_poly.pdbx_seq_one_letter_code
_entity_poly.pdbx_strand_id
1 'polypeptide(L)'
;MKHVFLLALFIGIYISCQAQTQEKKYSTVYTDKKVDILPSYPGGEYELYQFIQEKFRVNSLMGEAAVGELTMFAVNFIIDSIGNISDIQFYGSDNSYVEKEIRRIILRMPKWEPAITAGSYTSSRIYIPIKYTIDENGFQIQNQSSELFVVQNKKKNYFLKTVLVLGCIIFFVLKFS
;
A
#
# COMPACT_ATOMS: atom_id res chain seq x y z
N MET A 1 -0.09 5.32 51.46
CA MET A 1 1.10 5.51 50.60
C MET A 1 1.30 4.41 49.56
N LYS A 2 1.08 3.12 49.89
CA LYS A 2 1.22 2.00 48.93
C LYS A 2 0.27 2.06 47.72
N HIS A 3 -0.97 2.53 47.93
CA HIS A 3 -1.96 2.66 46.85
C HIS A 3 -1.68 3.80 45.86
N VAL A 4 -0.96 4.84 46.29
CA VAL A 4 -0.54 5.98 45.41
C VAL A 4 0.55 5.52 44.44
N PHE A 5 1.45 4.66 44.90
CA PHE A 5 2.49 4.04 44.07
C PHE A 5 1.92 3.09 43.01
N LEU A 6 0.88 2.32 43.37
CA LEU A 6 0.16 1.45 42.44
C LEU A 6 -0.57 2.25 41.34
N LEU A 7 -1.20 3.37 41.70
CA LEU A 7 -1.92 4.22 40.75
C LEU A 7 -0.97 4.92 39.76
N ALA A 8 0.21 5.34 40.22
CA ALA A 8 1.26 5.88 39.35
C ALA A 8 1.81 4.85 38.35
N LEU A 9 1.90 3.58 38.76
CA LEU A 9 2.27 2.46 37.88
C LEU A 9 1.23 2.19 36.78
N PHE A 10 -0.06 2.25 37.12
CA PHE A 10 -1.14 2.10 36.13
C PHE A 10 -1.17 3.26 35.12
N ILE A 11 -0.90 4.50 35.56
CA ILE A 11 -0.81 5.67 34.68
C ILE A 11 0.43 5.56 33.76
N GLY A 12 1.57 5.12 34.27
CA GLY A 12 2.80 4.93 33.48
C GLY A 12 2.69 3.83 32.41
N ILE A 13 1.94 2.75 32.69
CA ILE A 13 1.63 1.70 31.71
C ILE A 13 0.63 2.22 30.65
N TYR A 14 -0.32 3.08 31.03
CA TYR A 14 -1.25 3.71 30.09
C TYR A 14 -0.55 4.65 29.10
N ILE A 15 0.45 5.41 29.55
CA ILE A 15 1.22 6.34 28.71
C ILE A 15 2.13 5.61 27.70
N SER A 16 2.73 4.48 28.09
CA SER A 16 3.51 3.64 27.16
C SER A 16 2.65 2.89 26.15
N CYS A 17 1.40 2.57 26.49
CA CYS A 17 0.40 2.02 25.57
C CYS A 17 0.02 3.04 24.46
N GLN A 18 0.14 4.33 24.74
CA GLN A 18 -0.04 5.41 23.76
C GLN A 18 1.24 5.79 22.99
N ALA A 19 2.29 4.96 23.00
CA ALA A 19 3.27 4.99 21.91
C ALA A 19 2.54 4.54 20.63
N GLN A 20 1.75 5.48 20.07
CA GLN A 20 1.04 5.37 18.83
C GLN A 20 2.05 4.85 17.83
N THR A 21 1.81 3.63 17.34
CA THR A 21 2.40 3.22 16.07
C THR A 21 1.91 4.28 15.10
N GLN A 22 2.75 5.28 14.80
CA GLN A 22 2.44 6.24 13.75
C GLN A 22 2.24 5.40 12.50
N GLU A 23 0.99 5.33 12.06
CA GLU A 23 0.65 4.72 10.80
C GLU A 23 1.34 5.59 9.75
N LYS A 24 2.50 5.13 9.28
CA LYS A 24 3.24 5.86 8.26
C LYS A 24 2.34 5.91 7.03
N LYS A 25 1.89 7.13 6.70
CA LYS A 25 1.13 7.42 5.50
C LYS A 25 2.07 7.24 4.30
N TYR A 26 1.93 6.13 3.60
CA TYR A 26 2.68 5.86 2.37
C TYR A 26 1.80 6.15 1.16
N SER A 27 2.42 6.60 0.08
CA SER A 27 1.83 6.61 -1.26
C SER A 27 1.51 5.18 -1.68
N THR A 28 0.54 5.00 -2.57
CA THR A 28 0.13 3.71 -3.14
C THR A 28 1.29 2.94 -3.80
N VAL A 29 2.33 3.68 -4.20
CA VAL A 29 3.61 3.18 -4.65
C VAL A 29 4.40 2.64 -3.46
N TYR A 30 4.52 1.31 -3.34
CA TYR A 30 5.43 0.67 -2.39
C TYR A 30 6.52 -0.12 -3.11
N THR A 31 7.64 -0.37 -2.43
CA THR A 31 8.75 -1.19 -2.94
C THR A 31 9.10 -2.27 -1.92
N ASP A 32 9.61 -3.39 -2.43
CA ASP A 32 10.14 -4.51 -1.65
C ASP A 32 11.48 -4.18 -0.99
N LYS A 33 12.24 -3.24 -1.57
CA LYS A 33 13.54 -2.80 -1.07
C LYS A 33 13.38 -1.71 0.00
N LYS A 34 14.12 -1.81 1.11
CA LYS A 34 14.21 -0.70 2.07
C LYS A 34 14.93 0.49 1.41
N VAL A 35 14.23 1.60 1.24
CA VAL A 35 14.74 2.86 0.68
C VAL A 35 14.44 4.04 1.62
N ASP A 36 15.20 5.11 1.50
CA ASP A 36 15.00 6.34 2.29
C ASP A 36 13.87 7.19 1.69
N ILE A 37 13.83 7.28 0.35
CA ILE A 37 12.78 7.98 -0.40
C ILE A 37 12.28 7.05 -1.50
N LEU A 38 10.95 6.93 -1.61
CA LEU A 38 10.27 6.12 -2.62
C LEU A 38 10.35 6.76 -4.00
N PRO A 39 10.30 5.98 -5.09
CA PRO A 39 10.11 6.54 -6.42
C PRO A 39 8.79 7.31 -6.51
N SER A 40 8.76 8.40 -7.28
CA SER A 40 7.57 9.23 -7.48
C SER A 40 7.30 9.49 -8.95
N TYR A 41 6.03 9.46 -9.33
CA TYR A 41 5.59 9.95 -10.63
C TYR A 41 5.72 11.48 -10.69
N PRO A 42 6.07 12.07 -11.84
CA PRO A 42 6.10 13.52 -12.00
C PRO A 42 4.73 14.15 -11.75
N GLY A 43 4.67 15.11 -10.82
CA GLY A 43 3.42 15.72 -10.36
C GLY A 43 2.79 15.02 -9.16
N GLY A 44 3.03 13.71 -9.00
CA GLY A 44 2.54 12.93 -7.87
C GLY A 44 1.55 11.84 -8.28
N GLU A 45 0.91 11.24 -7.29
CA GLU A 45 0.03 10.10 -7.48
C GLU A 45 -1.30 10.48 -8.16
N TYR A 46 -1.81 11.67 -7.89
CA TYR A 46 -3.02 12.16 -8.56
C TYR A 46 -2.80 12.25 -10.08
N GLU A 47 -1.69 12.86 -10.48
CA GLU A 47 -1.26 13.03 -11.87
C GLU A 47 -0.98 11.69 -12.54
N LEU A 48 -0.47 10.71 -11.81
CA LEU A 48 -0.31 9.34 -12.30
C LEU A 48 -1.66 8.74 -12.73
N TYR A 49 -2.68 8.80 -11.86
CA TYR A 49 -3.99 8.24 -12.20
C TYR A 49 -4.71 9.06 -13.25
N GLN A 50 -4.61 10.39 -13.22
CA GLN A 50 -5.14 11.24 -14.29
C GLN A 50 -4.50 10.88 -15.63
N PHE A 51 -3.19 10.68 -15.67
CA PHE A 51 -2.50 10.25 -16.89
C PHE A 51 -3.02 8.89 -17.39
N ILE A 52 -3.23 7.92 -16.50
CA ILE A 52 -3.78 6.62 -16.90
C ILE A 52 -5.21 6.78 -17.44
N GLN A 53 -6.06 7.49 -16.70
CA GLN A 53 -7.46 7.76 -17.04
C GLN A 53 -7.58 8.41 -18.43
N GLU A 54 -6.84 9.50 -18.66
CA GLU A 54 -6.88 10.26 -19.92
C GLU A 54 -6.32 9.48 -21.11
N LYS A 55 -5.31 8.63 -20.88
CA LYS A 55 -4.65 7.88 -21.96
C LYS A 55 -5.30 6.54 -22.24
N PHE A 56 -6.24 6.07 -21.41
CA PHE A 56 -6.90 4.78 -21.60
C PHE A 56 -7.83 4.79 -22.80
N ARG A 57 -7.72 3.77 -23.66
CA ARG A 57 -8.59 3.60 -24.82
C ARG A 57 -9.46 2.38 -24.61
N VAL A 58 -10.77 2.62 -24.52
CA VAL A 58 -11.76 1.55 -24.45
C VAL A 58 -11.88 0.89 -25.82
N ASN A 59 -11.83 -0.44 -25.84
CA ASN A 59 -12.10 -1.29 -26.99
C ASN A 59 -13.40 -2.07 -26.74
N SER A 60 -14.19 -2.37 -27.77
CA SER A 60 -15.44 -3.16 -27.65
C SER A 60 -15.22 -4.49 -26.92
N LEU A 61 -14.07 -5.14 -27.13
CA LEU A 61 -13.69 -6.39 -26.48
C LEU A 61 -13.43 -6.26 -24.97
N MET A 62 -13.24 -5.06 -24.44
CA MET A 62 -13.07 -4.80 -23.01
C MET A 62 -14.41 -4.65 -22.29
N GLY A 63 -15.43 -4.14 -22.99
CA GLY A 63 -16.75 -3.84 -22.42
C GLY A 63 -17.61 -5.08 -22.20
N GLU A 64 -17.61 -6.03 -23.13
CA GLU A 64 -18.48 -7.22 -23.06
C GLU A 64 -18.21 -8.13 -21.85
N ALA A 65 -17.00 -8.07 -21.28
CA ALA A 65 -16.60 -8.94 -20.16
C ALA A 65 -16.73 -8.30 -18.76
N ALA A 66 -17.05 -7.00 -18.65
CA ALA A 66 -16.90 -6.27 -17.38
C ALA A 66 -17.85 -5.07 -17.19
N VAL A 67 -19.01 -5.03 -17.86
CA VAL A 67 -19.94 -3.89 -17.72
C VAL A 67 -20.39 -3.71 -16.27
N GLY A 68 -19.98 -2.60 -15.66
CA GLY A 68 -20.45 -2.15 -14.34
C GLY A 68 -19.85 -2.86 -13.12
N GLU A 69 -18.93 -3.82 -13.31
CA GLU A 69 -18.26 -4.48 -12.18
C GLU A 69 -17.03 -3.69 -11.70
N LEU A 70 -16.87 -3.61 -10.38
CA LEU A 70 -15.71 -3.00 -9.75
C LEU A 70 -14.55 -3.98 -9.72
N THR A 71 -13.59 -3.78 -10.61
CA THR A 71 -12.40 -4.63 -10.72
C THR A 71 -11.18 -3.97 -10.09
N MET A 72 -10.26 -4.78 -9.57
CA MET A 72 -8.98 -4.33 -9.03
C MET A 72 -7.87 -5.28 -9.46
N PHE A 73 -6.76 -4.73 -9.92
CA PHE A 73 -5.51 -5.47 -10.10
C PHE A 73 -4.34 -4.62 -9.63
N ALA A 74 -3.17 -5.25 -9.46
CA ALA A 74 -1.92 -4.54 -9.22
C ALA A 74 -1.00 -4.69 -10.42
N VAL A 75 -0.45 -3.58 -10.88
CA VAL A 75 0.67 -3.58 -11.83
C VAL A 75 1.95 -3.25 -11.10
N ASN A 76 3.04 -3.92 -11.45
CA ASN A 76 4.34 -3.64 -10.87
C ASN A 76 5.42 -3.59 -11.95
N PHE A 77 6.44 -2.79 -11.70
CA PHE A 77 7.55 -2.61 -12.62
C PHE A 77 8.77 -2.03 -11.91
N ILE A 78 9.93 -2.15 -12.53
CA ILE A 78 11.19 -1.60 -12.04
C ILE A 78 11.35 -0.17 -12.56
N ILE A 79 11.67 0.75 -11.65
CA ILE A 79 12.23 2.06 -11.96
C ILE A 79 13.74 1.97 -11.74
N ASP A 80 14.54 2.34 -12.74
CA ASP A 80 16.00 2.37 -12.63
C ASP A 80 16.50 3.65 -11.93
N SER A 81 17.81 3.79 -11.69
CA SER A 81 18.39 4.97 -11.04
C SER A 81 18.33 6.27 -11.85
N ILE A 82 17.83 6.23 -13.08
CA ILE A 82 17.65 7.39 -13.98
C ILE A 82 16.19 7.60 -14.41
N GLY A 83 15.26 6.90 -13.74
CA GLY A 83 13.82 7.09 -13.90
C GLY A 83 13.14 6.32 -15.02
N ASN A 84 13.83 5.37 -15.68
CA ASN A 84 13.20 4.56 -16.73
C ASN A 84 12.46 3.35 -16.16
N ILE A 85 11.43 2.92 -16.88
CA ILE A 85 10.57 1.79 -16.52
C ILE A 85 11.00 0.52 -17.26
N SER A 86 11.03 -0.62 -16.55
CA SER A 86 11.25 -1.95 -17.12
C SER A 86 10.51 -3.05 -16.35
N ASP A 87 10.46 -4.26 -16.91
CA ASP A 87 9.90 -5.47 -16.27
C ASP A 87 8.48 -5.31 -15.69
N ILE A 88 7.54 -4.94 -16.55
CA ILE A 88 6.14 -4.71 -16.21
C ILE A 88 5.39 -6.05 -16.06
N GLN A 89 4.79 -6.26 -14.90
CA GLN A 89 4.05 -7.47 -14.53
C GLN A 89 2.69 -7.10 -13.89
N PHE A 90 1.70 -7.97 -14.07
CA PHE A 90 0.33 -7.78 -13.57
C PHE A 90 -0.04 -8.89 -12.59
N TYR A 91 -0.80 -8.56 -11.55
CA TYR A 91 -1.30 -9.49 -10.55
C TYR A 91 -2.79 -9.25 -10.29
N GLY A 92 -3.58 -10.32 -10.29
CA GLY A 92 -5.01 -10.28 -9.95
C GLY A 92 -5.89 -9.60 -11.00
N SER A 93 -5.45 -9.56 -12.26
CA SER A 93 -6.28 -9.11 -13.38
C SER A 93 -6.79 -10.33 -14.17
N ASP A 94 -8.08 -10.29 -14.49
CA ASP A 94 -8.75 -11.33 -15.29
C ASP A 94 -9.01 -10.88 -16.74
N ASN A 95 -8.63 -9.64 -17.09
CA ASN A 95 -8.91 -9.02 -18.38
C ASN A 95 -7.62 -8.66 -19.14
N SER A 96 -7.19 -9.57 -20.02
CA SER A 96 -5.96 -9.40 -20.83
C SER A 96 -5.98 -8.19 -21.76
N TYR A 97 -7.16 -7.72 -22.20
CA TYR A 97 -7.27 -6.52 -23.02
C TYR A 97 -6.93 -5.26 -22.21
N VAL A 98 -7.43 -5.17 -20.98
CA VAL A 98 -7.11 -4.08 -20.05
C VAL A 98 -5.62 -4.10 -19.72
N GLU A 99 -5.02 -5.24 -19.42
CA GLU A 99 -3.58 -5.33 -19.16
C GLU A 99 -2.74 -4.83 -20.33
N LYS A 100 -3.10 -5.24 -21.55
CA LYS A 100 -2.39 -4.83 -22.77
C LYS A 100 -2.42 -3.30 -22.92
N GLU A 101 -3.56 -2.69 -22.64
CA GLU A 101 -3.72 -1.25 -22.75
C GLU A 101 -3.00 -0.49 -21.63
N ILE A 102 -3.08 -0.97 -20.39
CA ILE A 102 -2.34 -0.41 -19.25
C ILE A 102 -0.84 -0.51 -19.47
N ARG A 103 -0.35 -1.63 -20.00
CA ARG A 103 1.06 -1.81 -20.37
C ARG A 103 1.49 -0.77 -21.41
N ARG A 104 0.68 -0.49 -22.43
CA ARG A 104 0.95 0.56 -23.43
C ARG A 104 1.05 1.94 -22.79
N ILE A 105 0.21 2.24 -21.79
CA ILE A 105 0.21 3.52 -21.09
C ILE A 105 1.48 3.65 -20.22
N ILE A 106 1.81 2.62 -19.44
CA ILE A 106 3.00 2.60 -18.57
C ILE A 106 4.28 2.83 -19.37
N LEU A 107 4.42 2.17 -20.53
CA LEU A 107 5.57 2.35 -21.42
C LEU A 107 5.69 3.77 -22.01
N ARG A 108 4.64 4.59 -21.91
CA ARG A 108 4.60 5.98 -22.40
C ARG A 108 4.60 7.01 -21.27
N MET A 109 4.76 6.57 -20.02
CA MET A 109 4.90 7.49 -18.90
C MET A 109 6.17 8.34 -19.05
N PRO A 110 6.17 9.58 -18.55
CA PRO A 110 7.39 10.35 -18.38
C PRO A 110 8.37 9.61 -17.45
N LYS A 111 9.64 10.07 -17.45
CA LYS A 111 10.63 9.56 -16.49
C LYS A 111 10.15 9.80 -15.07
N TRP A 112 10.29 8.78 -14.22
CA TRP A 112 9.96 8.85 -12.81
C TRP A 112 11.13 9.43 -12.02
N GLU A 113 10.83 10.04 -10.87
CA GLU A 113 11.85 10.31 -9.85
C GLU A 113 12.24 8.96 -9.22
N PRO A 114 13.52 8.55 -9.28
CA PRO A 114 13.96 7.26 -8.77
C PRO A 114 14.00 7.24 -7.23
N ALA A 115 14.06 6.04 -6.66
CA ALA A 115 14.23 5.88 -5.21
C ALA A 115 15.59 6.43 -4.76
N ILE A 116 15.67 6.90 -3.51
CA ILE A 116 16.93 7.30 -2.88
C ILE A 116 17.25 6.35 -1.73
N THR A 117 18.49 5.89 -1.67
CA THR A 117 19.02 5.07 -0.56
C THR A 117 20.43 5.52 -0.24
N ALA A 118 20.70 5.81 1.03
CA ALA A 118 21.96 6.36 1.51
C ALA A 118 22.43 7.59 0.68
N GLY A 119 21.48 8.46 0.32
CA GLY A 119 21.75 9.68 -0.47
C GLY A 119 22.02 9.47 -1.96
N SER A 120 21.92 8.24 -2.48
CA SER A 120 22.12 7.93 -3.90
C SER A 120 20.86 7.41 -4.58
N TYR A 121 20.66 7.75 -5.86
CA TYR A 121 19.57 7.18 -6.65
C TYR A 121 19.77 5.68 -6.86
N THR A 122 18.73 4.89 -6.60
CA THR A 122 18.74 3.44 -6.74
C THR A 122 17.55 2.96 -7.55
N SER A 123 17.75 1.84 -8.26
CA SER A 123 16.63 1.10 -8.81
C SER A 123 15.76 0.50 -7.72
N SER A 124 14.46 0.43 -7.98
CA SER A 124 13.42 -0.06 -7.08
C SER A 124 12.27 -0.65 -7.91
N ARG A 125 11.75 -1.81 -7.50
CA ARG A 125 10.46 -2.32 -8.00
C ARG A 125 9.34 -1.63 -7.26
N ILE A 126 8.38 -1.10 -8.00
CA ILE A 126 7.18 -0.49 -7.44
C ILE A 126 5.91 -1.24 -7.82
N TYR A 127 4.87 -1.06 -7.02
CA TYR A 127 3.56 -1.66 -7.19
C TYR A 127 2.49 -0.55 -7.19
N ILE A 128 1.57 -0.59 -8.15
CA ILE A 128 0.47 0.36 -8.32
C ILE A 128 -0.83 -0.44 -8.44
N PRO A 129 -1.68 -0.48 -7.40
CA PRO A 129 -3.05 -0.95 -7.54
C PRO A 129 -3.88 -0.01 -8.42
N ILE A 130 -4.63 -0.61 -9.33
CA ILE A 130 -5.59 0.08 -10.20
C ILE A 130 -6.95 -0.55 -9.92
N LYS A 131 -7.84 0.27 -9.36
CA LYS A 131 -9.25 -0.05 -9.14
C LYS A 131 -10.05 0.69 -10.19
N TYR A 132 -10.84 -0.02 -10.98
CA TYR A 132 -11.56 0.58 -12.10
C TYR A 132 -12.92 -0.07 -12.34
N THR A 133 -13.74 0.65 -13.08
CA THR A 133 -15.00 0.17 -13.66
C THR A 133 -14.97 0.44 -15.16
N ILE A 134 -15.66 -0.38 -15.96
CA ILE A 134 -15.93 -0.08 -17.37
C ILE A 134 -17.45 -0.08 -17.55
N ASP A 135 -17.99 1.04 -17.99
CA ASP A 135 -19.42 1.21 -18.26
C ASP A 135 -19.65 1.97 -19.59
N GLU A 136 -20.87 2.46 -19.80
CA GLU A 136 -21.24 3.29 -20.95
C GLU A 136 -20.45 4.60 -21.06
N ASN A 137 -19.92 5.10 -19.93
CA ASN A 137 -19.07 6.28 -19.85
C ASN A 137 -17.58 5.92 -20.02
N GLY A 138 -17.27 4.65 -20.28
CA GLY A 138 -15.94 4.14 -20.55
C GLY A 138 -15.21 3.63 -19.32
N PHE A 139 -13.88 3.65 -19.36
CA PHE A 139 -13.02 3.24 -18.26
C PHE A 139 -12.96 4.34 -17.19
N GLN A 140 -13.16 4.01 -15.93
CA GLN A 140 -13.16 4.97 -14.82
C GLN A 140 -12.31 4.45 -13.65
N ILE A 141 -11.27 5.19 -13.27
CA ILE A 141 -10.41 4.88 -12.12
C ILE A 141 -11.09 5.30 -10.82
N GLN A 142 -11.15 4.38 -9.86
CA GLN A 142 -11.81 4.53 -8.56
C GLN A 142 -10.82 4.75 -7.40
N ASN A 143 -9.53 4.94 -7.68
CA ASN A 143 -8.47 5.14 -6.70
C ASN A 143 -8.54 6.50 -5.95
N GLN A 144 -9.57 7.32 -6.17
CA GLN A 144 -9.60 8.73 -5.76
C GLN A 144 -9.72 9.02 -4.25
N SER A 145 -9.69 8.04 -3.34
CA SER A 145 -9.85 8.32 -1.91
C SER A 145 -9.32 7.27 -0.93
N SER A 146 -8.70 6.18 -1.38
CA SER A 146 -8.19 5.18 -0.45
C SER A 146 -6.76 5.55 -0.06
N GLU A 147 -6.61 6.11 1.14
CA GLU A 147 -5.39 5.91 1.92
C GLU A 147 -5.15 4.39 1.96
N LEU A 148 -4.33 3.89 1.04
CA LEU A 148 -4.05 2.47 0.94
C LEU A 148 -3.14 2.11 2.11
N PHE A 149 -3.75 1.57 3.15
CA PHE A 149 -3.05 1.02 4.30
C PHE A 149 -2.03 0.00 3.82
N VAL A 150 -0.77 0.17 4.22
CA VAL A 150 0.20 -0.92 4.08
C VAL A 150 -0.36 -2.10 4.85
N VAL A 151 -0.68 -3.19 4.16
CA VAL A 151 -0.77 -4.50 4.81
C VAL A 151 0.64 -4.83 5.24
N GLN A 152 1.06 -4.26 6.37
CA GLN A 152 2.18 -4.78 7.11
C GLN A 152 1.77 -6.22 7.40
N ASN A 153 2.46 -7.18 6.80
CA ASN A 153 2.39 -8.55 7.28
C ASN A 153 2.94 -8.48 8.71
N LYS A 154 2.05 -8.19 9.66
CA LYS A 154 2.32 -8.24 11.09
C LYS A 154 2.72 -9.69 11.30
N LYS A 155 4.03 -9.96 11.33
CA LYS A 155 4.59 -11.15 11.96
C LYS A 155 3.76 -11.37 13.20
N LYS A 156 2.99 -12.47 13.23
CA LYS A 156 2.05 -12.78 14.31
C LYS A 156 2.74 -12.47 15.64
N ASN A 157 2.29 -11.43 16.35
CA ASN A 157 2.86 -11.02 17.63
C ASN A 157 2.41 -12.00 18.71
N TYR A 158 2.94 -13.23 18.66
CA TYR A 158 2.75 -14.26 19.67
C TYR A 158 3.20 -13.79 21.05
N PHE A 159 4.21 -12.90 21.10
CA PHE A 159 4.72 -12.33 22.34
C PHE A 159 3.64 -11.60 23.16
N LEU A 160 2.79 -10.80 22.50
CA LEU A 160 1.72 -10.06 23.20
C LEU A 160 0.63 -11.02 23.72
N LYS A 161 0.31 -12.07 22.96
CA LYS A 161 -0.63 -13.12 23.39
C LYS A 161 -0.08 -13.91 24.58
N THR A 162 1.21 -14.26 24.58
CA THR A 162 1.85 -15.00 25.68
C THR A 162 1.90 -14.19 26.97
N VAL A 163 2.24 -12.89 26.90
CA VAL A 163 2.29 -12.01 28.07
C VAL A 163 0.89 -11.81 28.67
N LEU A 164 -0.15 -11.67 27.84
CA LEU A 164 -1.54 -11.56 28.31
C LEU A 164 -2.04 -12.86 28.97
N VAL A 165 -1.72 -14.03 28.41
CA VAL A 165 -2.11 -15.31 29.01
C VAL A 165 -1.42 -15.55 30.36
N LEU A 166 -0.11 -15.28 30.45
CA LEU A 166 0.63 -15.38 31.73
C LEU A 166 0.11 -14.39 32.77
N GLY A 167 -0.21 -13.16 32.37
CA GLY A 167 -0.82 -12.15 33.25
C GLY A 167 -2.18 -12.59 33.79
N CYS A 168 -3.04 -13.19 32.96
CA CYS A 168 -4.33 -13.74 33.38
C CYS A 168 -4.18 -14.90 34.37
N ILE A 169 -3.20 -15.79 34.18
CA ILE A 169 -2.94 -16.91 35.10
C ILE A 169 -2.49 -16.40 36.46
N ILE A 170 -1.56 -15.43 36.50
CA ILE A 170 -1.07 -14.84 37.74
C ILE A 170 -2.20 -14.10 38.48
N PHE A 171 -3.05 -13.37 37.76
CA PHE A 171 -4.21 -12.68 38.34
C PHE A 171 -5.24 -13.67 38.94
N PHE A 172 -5.43 -14.82 38.31
CA PHE A 172 -6.32 -15.87 38.83
C PHE A 172 -5.74 -16.54 40.08
N VAL A 173 -4.44 -16.87 40.08
CA VAL A 173 -3.78 -17.54 41.23
C VAL A 173 -3.77 -16.64 42.48
N LEU A 174 -3.59 -15.33 42.31
CA LEU A 174 -3.58 -14.37 43.43
C LEU A 174 -4.98 -14.02 43.98
N LYS A 175 -6.05 -14.34 43.26
CA LYS A 175 -7.43 -14.04 43.67
C LYS A 175 -8.10 -15.18 44.45
N PHE A 176 -7.47 -16.36 44.47
CA PHE A 176 -7.98 -17.58 45.12
C PHE A 176 -7.05 -18.10 46.24
N SER A 177 -6.15 -17.27 46.76
CA SER A 177 -5.35 -17.52 47.97
C SER A 177 -5.70 -16.56 49.09
#